data_AF-A0A7S9Q5G5-F1
#
_entry.id   AF-A0A7S9Q5G5-F1
#
_cell.length_a   1.000
_cell.length_b   1.000
_cell.length_c   1.000
_cell.angle_alpha   90.00
_cell.angle_beta   90.00
_cell.angle_gamma   90.00
#
_symmetry.space_group_name_H-M   'P 1'
#
loop_
_entity.id
_entity.type
_entity.pdbx_description
1 polymer ?
#
loop_
_entity_poly.entity_id
_entity_poly.type
_entity_poly.pdbx_seq_one_letter_code
_entity_poly.pdbx_strand_id
1 'polypeptide(L)'
;MRTALQTQRLAPLPGGDDHPARIAYLVLNPASDPIELDVGCPGLGFGGPSWPVLDGNHRLAAAIYREDEFISAQVSGDLDHAFELFQVDCEEPDLKISSDDSISECTL
;
A
#
# COMPACT_ATOMS: atom_id res chain seq x y z
N MET A 1 -9.31 20.69 3.97
CA MET A 1 -10.00 19.80 3.02
C MET A 1 -11.40 20.29 2.63
N ARG A 2 -12.33 20.49 3.58
CA ARG A 2 -13.70 21.00 3.30
C ARG A 2 -13.70 22.29 2.46
N THR A 3 -12.84 23.26 2.79
CA THR A 3 -12.65 24.49 2.01
C THR A 3 -12.13 24.22 0.60
N ALA A 4 -11.17 23.31 0.40
CA ALA A 4 -10.59 23.02 -0.91
C ALA A 4 -11.61 22.37 -1.87
N LEU A 5 -12.45 21.46 -1.36
CA LEU A 5 -13.58 20.88 -2.10
C LEU A 5 -14.61 21.95 -2.48
N GLN A 6 -14.96 22.83 -1.53
CA GLN A 6 -15.92 23.92 -1.75
C GLN A 6 -15.41 24.95 -2.77
N THR A 7 -14.10 25.22 -2.80
CA THR A 7 -13.50 26.20 -3.70
C THR A 7 -12.92 25.59 -4.99
N GLN A 8 -13.07 24.28 -5.20
CA GLN A 8 -12.42 23.53 -6.29
C GLN A 8 -10.92 23.86 -6.47
N ARG A 9 -10.21 24.12 -5.37
CA ARG A 9 -8.76 24.35 -5.43
C ARG A 9 -8.10 23.00 -5.55
N LEU A 10 -7.80 22.59 -6.78
CA LEU A 10 -7.01 21.40 -7.08
C LEU A 10 -5.54 21.76 -6.97
N ALA A 11 -4.71 20.85 -6.44
CA ALA A 11 -3.29 21.13 -6.23
C ALA A 11 -2.64 21.44 -7.60
N PRO A 12 -1.92 22.56 -7.75
CA PRO A 12 -1.48 23.02 -9.06
C PRO A 12 -0.37 22.14 -9.67
N LEU A 13 0.37 21.38 -8.85
CA LEU A 13 1.51 20.56 -9.28
C LEU A 13 1.61 19.23 -8.48
N PRO A 14 1.94 18.11 -9.14
CA PRO A 14 2.52 16.95 -8.48
C PRO A 14 3.80 17.36 -7.72
N GLY A 15 4.03 16.83 -6.52
CA GLY A 15 5.18 17.19 -5.66
C GLY A 15 5.09 18.42 -4.73
N GLY A 16 4.29 19.46 -5.00
CA GLY A 16 4.09 20.61 -4.08
C GLY A 16 3.40 20.32 -2.72
N ASP A 17 3.46 21.29 -1.79
CA ASP A 17 3.07 21.12 -0.38
C ASP A 17 1.57 21.28 -0.07
N ASP A 18 0.71 21.48 -1.08
CA ASP A 18 -0.74 21.60 -0.89
C ASP A 18 -1.42 20.22 -0.78
N HIS A 19 -1.09 19.52 0.31
CA HIS A 19 -1.68 18.23 0.63
C HIS A 19 -3.22 18.25 0.70
N PRO A 20 -3.88 19.26 1.30
CA PRO A 20 -5.35 19.33 1.32
C PRO A 20 -5.99 19.38 -0.07
N ALA A 21 -5.40 20.10 -1.02
CA ALA A 21 -5.90 20.18 -2.39
C ALA A 21 -5.73 18.86 -3.15
N ARG A 22 -4.67 18.09 -2.88
CA ARG A 22 -4.50 16.73 -3.45
C ARG A 22 -5.54 15.75 -2.97
N ILE A 23 -5.79 15.73 -1.66
CA ILE A 23 -6.82 14.87 -1.09
C ILE A 23 -8.17 15.24 -1.69
N ALA A 24 -8.49 16.54 -1.78
CA ALA A 24 -9.71 17.01 -2.44
C ALA A 24 -9.81 16.58 -3.92
N TYR A 25 -8.71 16.63 -4.67
CA TYR A 25 -8.66 16.10 -6.03
C TYR A 25 -8.95 14.59 -6.07
N LEU A 26 -8.30 13.80 -5.21
CA LEU A 26 -8.44 12.35 -5.15
C LEU A 26 -9.82 11.90 -4.65
N VAL A 27 -10.52 12.71 -3.85
CA VAL A 27 -11.93 12.47 -3.49
C VAL A 27 -12.81 12.47 -4.73
N LEU A 28 -12.60 13.44 -5.63
CA LEU A 28 -13.38 13.59 -6.86
C LEU A 28 -12.86 12.70 -8.00
N ASN A 29 -11.58 12.31 -7.96
CA ASN A 29 -10.91 11.52 -8.98
C ASN A 29 -10.15 10.37 -8.30
N PRO A 30 -10.84 9.27 -7.94
CA PRO A 30 -10.21 8.13 -7.28
C PRO A 30 -9.09 7.54 -8.15
N ALA A 31 -7.92 7.32 -7.54
CA ALA A 31 -6.84 6.59 -8.18
C ALA A 31 -7.06 5.08 -8.00
N SER A 32 -6.71 4.29 -9.02
CA SER A 32 -6.80 2.83 -9.00
C SER A 32 -5.59 2.14 -8.36
N ASP A 33 -4.48 2.86 -8.24
CA ASP A 33 -3.24 2.34 -7.66
C ASP A 33 -3.42 2.03 -6.15
N PRO A 34 -2.98 0.86 -5.67
CA PRO A 34 -3.09 0.49 -4.26
C PRO A 34 -2.18 1.34 -3.35
N ILE A 35 -2.53 1.44 -2.07
CA ILE A 35 -1.62 1.98 -1.04
C ILE A 35 -0.56 0.95 -0.67
N GLU A 36 0.56 1.37 -0.09
CA GLU A 36 1.58 0.44 0.42
C GLU A 36 1.53 0.40 1.96
N LEU A 37 1.44 -0.81 2.51
CA LEU A 37 1.43 -1.09 3.94
C LEU A 37 2.64 -1.95 4.34
N ASP A 38 3.28 -1.59 5.45
CA ASP A 38 4.30 -2.42 6.12
C ASP A 38 3.78 -2.85 7.50
N VAL A 39 3.59 -4.16 7.66
CA VAL A 39 3.14 -4.76 8.94
C VAL A 39 4.30 -5.09 9.88
N GLY A 40 5.54 -4.85 9.45
CA GLY A 40 6.74 -5.21 10.19
C GLY A 40 7.05 -6.70 10.16
N CYS A 41 8.04 -7.09 10.96
CA CYS A 41 8.41 -8.49 11.19
C CYS A 41 8.59 -8.75 12.69
N PRO A 42 7.49 -9.02 13.42
CA PRO A 42 7.51 -9.20 14.87
C PRO A 42 8.46 -10.30 15.34
N GLY A 43 8.60 -11.38 14.56
CA GLY A 43 9.53 -12.47 14.84
C GLY A 43 11.00 -12.05 14.91
N LEU A 44 11.37 -10.94 14.27
CA LEU A 44 12.71 -10.34 14.33
C LEU A 44 12.80 -9.17 15.34
N GLY A 45 11.77 -8.97 16.16
CA GLY A 45 11.69 -7.86 17.12
C GLY A 45 11.35 -6.51 16.47
N PHE A 46 10.91 -6.49 15.20
CA PHE A 46 10.50 -5.28 14.50
C PHE A 46 8.97 -5.27 14.33
N GLY A 47 8.26 -4.56 15.19
CA GLY A 47 6.80 -4.45 15.13
C GLY A 47 6.25 -3.52 14.03
N GLY A 48 7.07 -3.16 13.05
CA GLY A 48 6.71 -2.22 11.98
C GLY A 48 7.02 -0.76 12.32
N PRO A 49 6.83 0.15 11.34
CA PRO A 49 7.01 1.57 11.54
C PRO A 49 5.89 2.16 12.41
N SER A 50 6.12 3.34 13.01
CA SER A 50 5.08 4.05 13.78
C SER A 50 3.88 4.45 12.92
N TRP A 51 4.07 4.53 11.60
CA TRP A 51 3.02 4.78 10.62
C TRP A 51 3.15 3.73 9.49
N PRO A 52 2.19 2.79 9.37
CA PRO A 52 2.33 1.63 8.48
C PRO A 52 2.12 1.96 7.00
N VAL A 53 1.57 3.12 6.65
CA VAL A 53 1.31 3.50 5.25
C VAL A 53 2.55 4.16 4.64
N LEU A 54 3.31 3.38 3.88
CA LEU A 54 4.57 3.82 3.25
C LEU A 54 4.31 4.70 2.02
N ASP A 55 3.30 4.36 1.22
CA ASP A 55 2.83 5.12 0.06
C ASP A 55 1.31 5.17 0.01
N GLY A 56 0.77 6.22 -0.61
CA GLY A 56 -0.66 6.37 -0.83
C GLY A 56 -1.42 7.07 0.30
N ASN A 57 -0.72 7.78 1.20
CA ASN A 57 -1.31 8.55 2.29
C ASN A 57 -2.47 9.48 1.86
N HIS A 58 -2.33 10.19 0.73
CA HIS A 58 -3.41 11.04 0.21
C HIS A 58 -4.57 10.24 -0.38
N ARG A 59 -4.31 9.05 -0.94
CA ARG A 59 -5.35 8.12 -1.44
C ARG A 59 -6.15 7.55 -0.27
N LEU A 60 -5.48 7.11 0.79
CA LEU A 60 -6.13 6.66 2.02
C LEU A 60 -6.98 7.77 2.64
N ALA A 61 -6.44 8.98 2.80
CA ALA A 61 -7.19 10.11 3.35
C ALA A 61 -8.43 10.46 2.48
N ALA A 62 -8.31 10.35 1.16
CA ALA A 62 -9.43 10.57 0.25
C ALA A 62 -10.52 9.49 0.38
N ALA A 63 -10.12 8.21 0.50
CA ALA A 63 -11.03 7.09 0.72
C ALA A 63 -11.79 7.23 2.05
N ILE A 64 -11.09 7.58 3.14
CA ILE A 64 -11.72 7.86 4.45
C ILE A 64 -12.78 8.96 4.32
N TYR A 65 -12.48 10.04 3.58
CA TYR A 65 -13.43 11.14 3.42
C TYR A 65 -14.64 10.78 2.55
N ARG A 66 -14.47 9.88 1.58
CA ARG A 66 -15.58 9.31 0.80
C ARG A 66 -16.42 8.30 1.57
N GLU A 67 -15.95 7.90 2.76
CA GLU A 67 -16.55 6.84 3.57
C GLU A 67 -16.48 5.47 2.86
N ASP A 68 -15.42 5.25 2.08
CA ASP A 68 -15.17 3.95 1.46
C ASP A 68 -14.90 2.90 2.55
N GLU A 69 -15.60 1.76 2.49
CA GLU A 69 -15.41 0.66 3.45
C GLU A 69 -14.05 -0.02 3.27
N PHE A 70 -13.53 -0.05 2.04
CA PHE A 70 -12.28 -0.72 1.67
C PHE A 70 -11.43 0.12 0.71
N ILE A 71 -10.12 -0.06 0.76
CA ILE A 71 -9.15 0.45 -0.21
C ILE A 71 -8.15 -0.66 -0.55
N SER A 72 -7.76 -0.76 -1.81
CA SER A 72 -6.73 -1.72 -2.24
C SER A 72 -5.37 -1.37 -1.64
N ALA A 73 -4.65 -2.38 -1.16
CA ALA A 73 -3.33 -2.24 -0.56
C ALA A 73 -2.37 -3.33 -1.08
N GLN A 74 -1.10 -2.97 -1.23
CA GLN A 74 0.02 -3.90 -1.25
C GLN A 74 0.55 -4.00 0.18
N VAL A 75 0.75 -5.22 0.66
CA VAL A 75 1.20 -5.49 2.03
C VAL A 75 2.61 -6.08 1.97
N SER A 76 3.49 -5.56 2.83
CA SER A 76 4.87 -5.99 2.99
C SER A 76 5.16 -6.26 4.47
N GLY A 77 6.17 -7.08 4.75
CA GLY A 77 6.55 -7.50 6.10
C GLY A 77 6.49 -9.01 6.27
N ASP A 78 6.15 -9.45 7.47
CA ASP A 78 6.00 -10.85 7.84
C ASP A 78 4.68 -11.44 7.31
N LEU A 79 4.78 -12.57 6.60
CA LEU A 79 3.67 -13.17 5.88
C LEU A 79 2.59 -13.72 6.83
N ASP A 80 3.01 -14.40 7.90
CA ASP A 80 2.09 -14.94 8.91
C ASP A 80 1.35 -13.80 9.59
N HIS A 81 2.07 -12.73 9.96
CA HIS A 81 1.46 -11.56 10.56
C HIS A 81 0.50 -10.82 9.61
N ALA A 82 0.84 -10.71 8.32
CA ALA A 82 -0.04 -10.15 7.31
C ALA A 82 -1.33 -10.98 7.15
N PHE A 83 -1.22 -12.31 7.17
CA PHE A 83 -2.36 -13.22 7.14
C PHE A 83 -3.26 -13.06 8.39
N GLU A 84 -2.67 -12.94 9.58
CA GLU A 84 -3.43 -12.71 10.82
C GLU A 84 -4.23 -11.39 10.78
N LEU A 85 -3.64 -10.32 10.23
CA LEU A 85 -4.25 -9.00 10.18
C LEU A 85 -5.31 -8.86 9.08
N PHE A 86 -5.01 -9.39 7.89
CA PHE A 86 -5.76 -9.08 6.68
C PHE A 86 -6.30 -10.32 5.95
N GLN A 87 -5.98 -11.53 6.42
CA GLN A 87 -6.30 -12.80 5.76
C GLN A 87 -5.79 -12.85 4.31
N VAL A 88 -4.66 -12.18 4.05
CA VAL A 88 -4.00 -12.24 2.75
C VAL A 88 -3.28 -13.57 2.62
N ASP A 89 -3.73 -14.39 1.68
CA ASP A 89 -3.06 -15.64 1.34
C ASP A 89 -1.77 -15.31 0.58
N CYS A 90 -0.63 -15.40 1.26
CA CYS A 90 0.68 -15.09 0.72
C CYS A 90 1.48 -16.36 0.39
N GLU A 91 0.81 -17.49 0.16
CA GLU A 91 1.46 -18.72 -0.28
C GLU A 91 2.44 -18.43 -1.43
N GLU A 92 3.72 -18.75 -1.22
CA GLU A 92 4.64 -18.84 -2.34
C GLU A 92 4.16 -19.99 -3.22
N PRO A 93 3.94 -19.78 -4.53
CA PRO A 93 3.52 -20.87 -5.40
C PRO A 93 4.57 -21.97 -5.29
N ASP A 94 4.12 -23.18 -4.94
CA ASP A 94 4.98 -24.37 -4.89
C ASP A 94 5.87 -24.38 -6.12
N LEU A 95 7.16 -24.07 -5.93
CA LEU A 95 8.19 -24.28 -6.92
C LEU A 95 8.12 -25.77 -7.20
N LYS A 96 7.47 -26.15 -8.31
CA LYS A 96 7.54 -27.52 -8.82
C LYS A 96 9.00 -27.76 -9.15
N ILE A 97 9.73 -28.31 -8.19
CA ILE A 97 11.02 -28.94 -8.43
C ILE A 97 10.69 -30.13 -9.31
N SER A 98 10.70 -29.94 -10.63
CA SER A 98 10.77 -31.06 -11.55
C SER A 98 12.02 -31.83 -11.17
N SER A 99 11.84 -33.10 -10.82
CA SER A 99 12.88 -34.02 -10.40
C SER A 99 13.82 -34.40 -11.55
N ASP A 100 14.42 -33.40 -12.20
CA ASP A 100 15.54 -33.56 -13.13
C ASP A 100 16.70 -32.75 -12.55
N ASP A 101 17.45 -33.39 -11.67
CA ASP A 101 18.76 -32.95 -11.17
C ASP A 101 19.73 -32.71 -12.34
N SER A 102 19.71 -31.49 -12.88
CA SER A 102 20.83 -30.93 -13.61
C SER A 102 21.10 -29.53 -13.10
N ILE A 103 22.05 -29.44 -12.17
CA ILE A 103 22.69 -28.19 -11.79
C ILE A 103 23.35 -27.64 -13.06
N SER A 104 22.70 -26.68 -13.72
CA SER A 104 23.38 -25.79 -14.66
C SER A 104 23.99 -24.67 -13.83
N GLU A 105 25.32 -24.71 -13.69
CA GLU A 105 26.12 -23.63 -13.13
C GLU A 105 25.71 -22.28 -13.71
N CYS A 106 25.29 -21.35 -12.84
CA CYS A 106 25.25 -19.93 -13.19
C CYS A 106 26.67 -19.40 -12.98
N THR A 107 27.43 -19.29 -14.06
CA THR A 107 28.75 -18.65 -14.02
C THR A 107 28.53 -17.13 -13.85
N LEU A 108 29.29 -16.53 -12.92
CA LEU A 108 29.31 -15.10 -12.59
C LEU A 108 29.48 -14.20 -13.82
#